data_AF-A0A6C0IZJ5-F1
#
_entry.id   AF-A0A6C0IZJ5-F1
#
_cell.length_a   1.000
_cell.length_b   1.000
_cell.length_c   1.000
_cell.angle_alpha   90.00
_cell.angle_beta   90.00
_cell.angle_gamma   90.00
#
_symmetry.space_group_name_H-M   'P 1'
#
loop_
_entity.id
_entity.type
_entity.pdbx_description
1 polymer ?
#
loop_
_entity_poly.entity_id
_entity_poly.type
_entity_poly.pdbx_seq_one_letter_code
_entity_poly.pdbx_strand_id
1 'polypeptide(L)'
;MNLNDIIASVAIGLGFVQMYDKLQKSEEVGEESRDVLIMGVTTTALWLTYQYRKFGLNMLTINTSVALAVQIYVLNRIVKNKMIWFKG
;
A
#
# COMPACT_ATOMS: atom_id res chain seq x y z
N MET A 1 -5.58 20.73 -10.59
CA MET A 1 -6.14 19.67 -9.74
C MET A 1 -7.65 19.78 -9.78
N ASN A 2 -8.34 18.70 -10.16
CA ASN A 2 -9.80 18.67 -10.24
C ASN A 2 -10.39 18.23 -8.88
N LEU A 3 -11.66 18.54 -8.60
CA LEU A 3 -12.34 18.12 -7.36
C LEU A 3 -12.33 16.59 -7.19
N ASN A 4 -12.44 15.86 -8.32
CA ASN A 4 -12.33 14.39 -8.35
C ASN A 4 -10.98 13.88 -7.84
N ASP A 5 -9.90 14.62 -8.12
CA ASP A 5 -8.54 14.27 -7.71
C ASP A 5 -8.36 14.43 -6.19
N ILE A 6 -8.99 15.46 -5.62
CA ILE A 6 -9.00 15.73 -4.19
C ILE A 6 -9.80 14.63 -3.46
N ILE A 7 -10.98 14.29 -3.96
CA ILE A 7 -11.83 13.24 -3.38
C ILE A 7 -11.09 11.88 -3.42
N ALA A 8 -10.47 11.53 -4.55
CA ALA A 8 -9.67 10.32 -4.67
C ALA A 8 -8.51 10.29 -3.66
N SER A 9 -7.78 11.41 -3.51
CA SER A 9 -6.67 11.52 -2.56
C SER A 9 -7.13 11.38 -1.11
N VAL A 10 -8.25 11.99 -0.75
CA VAL A 10 -8.84 11.90 0.60
C VAL A 10 -9.34 10.48 0.87
N ALA A 11 -9.99 9.82 -0.10
CA ALA A 11 -10.45 8.44 0.03
C ALA A 11 -9.28 7.47 0.24
N ILE A 12 -8.18 7.65 -0.51
CA ILE A 12 -6.93 6.88 -0.32
C ILE A 12 -6.37 7.13 1.08
N GLY A 13 -6.34 8.39 1.54
CA GLY A 13 -5.87 8.75 2.88
C GLY A 13 -6.71 8.14 4.01
N LEU A 14 -8.04 8.15 3.89
CA LEU A 14 -8.94 7.54 4.87
C LEU A 14 -8.81 6.01 4.89
N GLY A 15 -8.70 5.38 3.72
CA GLY A 15 -8.41 3.94 3.61
C GLY A 15 -7.08 3.57 4.28
N PHE A 16 -6.08 4.46 4.20
CA PHE A 16 -4.80 4.28 4.88
C PHE A 16 -4.93 4.30 6.41
N VAL A 17 -5.66 5.29 6.96
CA VAL A 17 -5.91 5.37 8.41
C VAL A 17 -6.64 4.13 8.91
N GLN A 18 -7.65 3.67 8.17
CA GLN A 18 -8.41 2.46 8.52
C GLN A 18 -7.55 1.19 8.47
N MET A 19 -6.66 1.07 7.49
CA MET A 19 -5.76 -0.06 7.37
C MET A 19 -4.70 -0.05 8.47
N TYR A 20 -4.18 1.12 8.83
CA TYR A 20 -3.24 1.28 9.94
C TYR A 20 -3.84 0.87 11.30
N ASP A 21 -5.09 1.28 11.58
CA ASP A 21 -5.78 0.88 12.82
C ASP A 21 -6.02 -0.64 12.89
N LYS A 22 -6.40 -1.28 11.77
CA LYS A 22 -6.55 -2.73 11.68
C LYS A 22 -5.23 -3.48 11.92
N LEU A 23 -4.12 -2.98 11.38
CA LEU A 23 -2.81 -3.59 11.55
C LEU A 23 -2.26 -3.42 12.96
N GLN A 24 -2.58 -2.33 13.66
CA GLN A 24 -2.21 -2.17 15.07
C GLN A 24 -3.02 -3.07 16.00
N LYS A 25 -4.30 -3.31 15.70
CA LYS A 25 -5.19 -4.14 16.53
C LYS A 25 -5.04 -5.64 16.28
N SER A 26 -4.45 -6.06 15.16
CA SER A 26 -4.29 -7.47 14.82
C SER A 26 -2.92 -7.97 15.29
N GLU A 27 -2.88 -8.67 16.43
CA GLU A 27 -1.72 -9.47 16.86
C GLU A 27 -1.41 -10.62 15.87
N GLU A 28 -2.35 -10.93 14.97
CA GLU A 28 -2.31 -12.01 13.98
C GLU A 28 -2.32 -11.48 12.55
N VAL A 29 -1.43 -10.56 12.19
CA VAL A 29 -1.13 -10.37 10.75
C VAL A 29 -0.30 -11.58 10.31
N GLY A 30 -0.98 -12.72 10.14
CA GLY A 30 -0.41 -14.03 9.86
C GLY A 30 0.37 -14.08 8.55
N GLU A 31 1.19 -15.12 8.39
CA GLU A 31 2.07 -15.31 7.23
C GLU A 31 1.31 -15.24 5.89
N GLU A 32 0.08 -15.72 5.85
CA GLU A 32 -0.80 -15.67 4.69
C GLU A 32 -1.12 -14.23 4.25
N SER A 33 -1.37 -13.33 5.21
CA SER A 33 -1.62 -11.91 4.91
C SER A 33 -0.38 -11.22 4.35
N ARG A 34 0.82 -11.68 4.72
CA ARG A 34 2.10 -11.17 4.20
C ARG A 34 2.29 -11.57 2.73
N ASP A 35 2.02 -12.82 2.38
CA ASP A 35 2.19 -13.30 1.01
C ASP A 35 1.21 -12.63 0.04
N VAL A 36 -0.04 -12.42 0.48
CA VAL A 36 -1.03 -11.63 -0.26
C VAL A 36 -0.58 -10.17 -0.43
N LEU A 37 -0.01 -9.55 0.60
CA LEU A 37 0.55 -8.19 0.49
C LEU A 37 1.75 -8.11 -0.45
N ILE A 38 2.66 -9.10 -0.43
CA ILE A 38 3.80 -9.16 -1.35
C ILE A 38 3.33 -9.31 -2.79
N MET A 39 2.35 -10.17 -3.05
CA MET A 39 1.72 -10.30 -4.36
C MET A 39 1.02 -9.00 -4.79
N GLY A 40 0.33 -8.32 -3.88
CA GLY A 40 -0.30 -7.02 -4.11
C GLY A 40 0.69 -5.92 -4.49
N VAL A 41 1.81 -5.81 -3.76
CA VAL A 41 2.91 -4.87 -4.06
C VAL A 41 3.51 -5.18 -5.43
N THR A 42 3.80 -6.45 -5.71
CA THR A 42 4.42 -6.87 -6.98
C THR A 42 3.50 -6.56 -8.17
N THR A 43 2.22 -6.90 -8.04
CA THR A 43 1.21 -6.63 -9.08
C THR A 43 1.06 -5.13 -9.31
N THR A 44 1.00 -4.34 -8.24
CA THR A 44 0.85 -2.89 -8.31
C THR A 44 2.10 -2.22 -8.90
N ALA A 45 3.29 -2.73 -8.61
CA ALA A 45 4.54 -2.25 -9.21
C ALA A 45 4.63 -2.56 -10.71
N LEU A 46 4.22 -3.76 -11.13
CA LEU A 46 4.13 -4.14 -12.53
C LEU A 46 3.10 -3.26 -13.26
N TRP A 47 1.94 -3.05 -12.64
CA TRP A 47 0.88 -2.19 -13.17
C TRP A 47 1.35 -0.74 -13.31
N LEU A 48 2.01 -0.18 -12.29
CA LEU A 48 2.57 1.17 -12.32
C LEU A 48 3.60 1.31 -13.45
N THR A 49 4.45 0.30 -13.64
CA THR A 49 5.45 0.28 -14.72
C THR A 49 4.78 0.30 -16.10
N TYR A 50 3.75 -0.53 -16.29
CA TYR A 50 2.97 -0.53 -17.53
C TYR A 50 2.27 0.81 -17.76
N GLN A 51 1.61 1.33 -16.73
CA GLN A 51 0.83 2.55 -16.80
C GLN A 51 1.71 3.77 -17.08
N TYR A 52 2.86 3.86 -16.42
CA TYR A 52 3.86 4.90 -16.67
C TYR A 52 4.38 4.85 -18.11
N ARG A 53 4.67 3.66 -18.65
CA ARG A 53 5.13 3.49 -20.04
C ARG A 53 4.06 3.85 -21.07
N LYS A 54 2.79 3.56 -20.78
CA LYS A 54 1.68 3.76 -21.73
C LYS A 54 1.09 5.16 -21.69
N PHE A 55 0.95 5.74 -20.49
CA PHE A 55 0.22 6.99 -20.28
C PHE A 55 1.08 8.12 -19.72
N GLY A 56 2.35 7.85 -19.40
CA GLY A 56 3.27 8.83 -18.81
C GLY A 56 2.89 9.23 -17.39
N LEU A 57 3.43 10.36 -16.94
CA LEU A 57 3.10 10.96 -15.63
C LEU A 57 1.74 11.65 -15.72
N ASN A 58 0.70 10.93 -15.32
CA ASN A 58 -0.66 11.45 -15.18
C ASN A 58 -1.21 11.20 -13.76
N MET A 59 -2.40 11.73 -13.47
CA MET A 59 -3.03 11.61 -12.15
C MET A 59 -3.22 10.16 -11.71
N LEU A 60 -3.60 9.27 -12.63
CA LEU A 60 -3.73 7.85 -12.33
C LEU A 60 -2.38 7.25 -11.89
N THR A 61 -1.28 7.63 -12.55
CA THR A 61 0.05 7.09 -12.29
C THR A 61 0.58 7.61 -10.95
N ILE A 62 0.29 8.87 -10.64
CA ILE A 62 0.56 9.45 -9.33
C ILE A 62 -0.23 8.71 -8.24
N ASN A 63 -1.53 8.50 -8.42
CA ASN A 63 -2.36 7.80 -7.45
C ASN A 63 -1.89 6.34 -7.22
N THR A 64 -1.56 5.62 -8.29
CA THR A 64 -1.01 4.26 -8.20
C THR A 64 0.36 4.26 -7.50
N SER A 65 1.20 5.27 -7.71
CA SER A 65 2.49 5.37 -7.02
C SER A 65 2.34 5.61 -5.51
N VAL A 66 1.38 6.45 -5.11
CA VAL A 66 1.03 6.68 -3.70
C VAL A 66 0.48 5.39 -3.07
N ALA A 67 -0.41 4.69 -3.77
CA ALA A 67 -0.94 3.41 -3.32
C ALA A 67 0.17 2.35 -3.14
N LEU A 68 1.14 2.29 -4.06
CA LEU A 68 2.29 1.38 -3.96
C LEU A 68 3.18 1.73 -2.76
N ALA A 69 3.47 3.02 -2.55
CA ALA A 69 4.26 3.47 -1.40
C ALA A 69 3.60 3.09 -0.06
N VAL A 70 2.27 3.21 0.00
CA VAL A 70 1.46 2.77 1.14
C VAL A 70 1.55 1.26 1.37
N GLN A 71 1.39 0.44 0.33
CA GLN A 71 1.49 -1.01 0.45
C GLN A 71 2.88 -1.43 0.94
N ILE A 72 3.95 -0.78 0.46
CA ILE A 72 5.32 -1.03 0.91
C ILE A 72 5.51 -0.62 2.38
N TYR A 73 4.97 0.53 2.80
CA TYR A 73 5.04 0.96 4.21
C TYR A 73 4.40 -0.05 5.16
N VAL A 74 3.21 -0.54 4.78
CA VAL A 74 2.48 -1.56 5.53
C VAL A 74 3.26 -2.87 5.58
N LEU A 75 3.79 -3.33 4.44
CA LEU A 75 4.62 -4.54 4.38
C LEU A 75 5.85 -4.41 5.28
N ASN A 76 6.53 -3.26 5.25
CA ASN A 76 7.71 -3.00 6.09
C ASN A 76 7.36 -2.99 7.58
N ARG A 77 6.19 -2.43 7.96
CA ARG A 77 5.68 -2.49 9.35
C ARG A 77 5.41 -3.92 9.79
N ILE A 78 4.75 -4.74 8.98
CA ILE A 78 4.47 -6.15 9.31
C ILE A 78 5.77 -6.95 9.46
N VAL A 79 6.70 -6.80 8.51
CA VAL A 79 8.01 -7.49 8.58
C VAL A 79 8.80 -7.03 9.81
N LYS A 80 8.81 -5.74 10.14
CA LYS A 80 9.46 -5.22 11.36
C LYS A 80 8.78 -5.70 12.63
N ASN A 81 7.45 -5.76 12.69
CA ASN A 81 6.73 -6.27 13.85
C ASN A 81 7.06 -7.74 14.11
N LYS A 82 7.16 -8.54 13.04
CA LYS A 82 7.62 -9.93 13.12
C LYS A 82 9.08 -10.04 13.57
N MET A 83 9.96 -9.15 13.11
CA MET A 83 11.37 -9.07 13.53
C MET A 83 11.55 -8.73 15.02
N ILE A 84 10.60 -8.00 15.62
CA ILE A 84 10.62 -7.72 17.07
C ILE A 84 10.29 -8.99 17.87
N TRP A 85 9.44 -9.88 17.33
CA TRP A 85 9.06 -11.14 17.97
C TRP A 85 10.15 -12.22 17.91
N PHE A 86 11.01 -12.21 16.89
CA PHE A 86 12.15 -13.13 16.78
C PHE A 86 13.39 -12.73 17.61
N LYS A 87 13.32 -11.63 18.37
CA LYS A 87 14.39 -11.19 19.28
C LYS A 87 14.19 -11.64 20.74
N GLY A 88 13.20 -12.47 21.02
CA GLY A 88 12.97 -13.11 22.33
C GLY A 88 13.51 -14.53 22.37
#